data_AF-A0A7Z7NRG6-F1
#
_entry.id   AF-A0A7Z7NRG6-F1
#
_cell.length_a   1.000
_cell.length_b   1.000
_cell.length_c   1.000
_cell.angle_alpha   90.00
_cell.angle_beta   90.00
_cell.angle_gamma   90.00
#
_symmetry.space_group_name_H-M   'P 1'
#
loop_
_entity.id
_entity.type
_entity.pdbx_description
1 polymer ?
#
loop_
_entity_poly.entity_id
_entity_poly.type
_entity_poly.pdbx_seq_one_letter_code
_entity_poly.pdbx_strand_id
1 'polypeptide(L)'
;MTYTVGQRLSGGRARLRAAETTPPRRYNDGTLISAMTNIHRFVTNEADRRILRDTRGIGTERTRDAIIETLKARGYLKAVKGELHPTDAGIELIEKLPPELRDPVTTAKWEMALGLIAEGKMPAASFDDMIRKMCCALVDGMKGVKFDLSKMGAQQDADAKPRSEIDQSLPGHGVACPKCGKGTMTGRRLASGKKLVSCSAYPACKHTTWID
;
A
#
# COMPACT_ATOMS: atom_id res chain seq x y z
N MET A 1 3.87 51.77 -21.06
CA MET A 1 3.15 51.96 -22.32
C MET A 1 1.73 51.45 -22.14
N THR A 2 0.76 52.35 -22.10
CA THR A 2 -0.67 52.04 -22.00
C THR A 2 -1.26 52.09 -23.40
N TYR A 3 -1.89 51.00 -23.83
CA TYR A 3 -2.57 50.91 -25.12
C TYR A 3 -4.07 51.17 -24.94
N THR A 4 -4.71 51.83 -25.90
CA THR A 4 -6.16 52.08 -25.88
C THR A 4 -6.90 51.14 -26.82
N VAL A 5 -8.14 50.77 -26.46
CA VAL A 5 -9.00 49.93 -27.31
C VAL A 5 -9.22 50.64 -28.65
N GLY A 6 -8.90 49.98 -29.76
CA GLY A 6 -9.00 50.54 -31.11
C GLY A 6 -7.69 51.17 -31.65
N GLN A 7 -6.63 51.24 -30.84
CA GLN A 7 -5.33 51.70 -31.31
C GLN A 7 -4.75 50.73 -32.35
N ARG A 8 -4.48 51.23 -33.56
CA ARG A 8 -3.76 50.45 -34.59
C ARG A 8 -2.29 50.37 -34.20
N LEU A 9 -1.81 49.14 -34.01
CA LEU A 9 -0.40 48.86 -33.77
C LEU A 9 0.24 48.41 -35.10
N SER A 10 1.35 49.06 -35.46
CA SER A 10 2.18 48.70 -36.60
C SER A 10 3.54 48.25 -36.09
N GLY A 11 4.07 47.18 -36.70
CA GLY A 11 5.31 46.55 -36.26
C GLY A 11 5.05 45.35 -35.35
N GLY A 12 5.36 44.17 -35.88
CA GLY A 12 5.30 42.89 -35.19
C GLY A 12 5.84 41.83 -36.13
N ARG A 13 6.67 40.90 -35.63
CA ARG A 13 7.09 39.73 -36.40
C ARG A 13 6.16 38.57 -36.06
N ALA A 14 5.39 38.12 -37.03
CA ALA A 14 4.70 36.85 -36.92
C ALA A 14 5.75 35.72 -36.94
N ARG A 15 5.80 34.91 -35.89
CA ARG A 15 6.59 33.67 -35.87
C ARG A 15 5.64 32.50 -35.77
N LEU A 16 5.75 31.58 -36.72
CA LEU A 16 5.09 30.29 -36.61
C LEU A 16 5.77 29.52 -35.47
N ARG A 17 5.01 29.16 -34.43
CA ARG A 17 5.52 28.39 -33.30
C ARG A 17 4.96 26.98 -33.40
N ALA A 18 5.72 26.09 -34.03
CA ALA A 18 5.44 24.67 -33.97
C ALA A 18 5.60 24.21 -32.50
N ALA A 19 4.58 23.52 -31.98
CA ALA A 19 4.58 22.98 -30.63
C ALA A 19 3.95 21.58 -30.67
N GLU A 20 4.50 20.69 -29.85
CA GLU A 20 4.00 19.33 -29.66
C GLU A 20 3.56 19.14 -28.22
N THR A 21 2.61 18.22 -28.00
CA THR A 21 2.20 17.85 -26.65
C THR A 21 3.28 16.99 -26.00
N THR A 22 3.55 17.28 -24.73
CA THR A 22 4.47 16.45 -23.92
C THR A 22 3.66 15.56 -22.98
N PRO A 23 4.13 14.34 -22.67
CA PRO A 23 3.49 13.50 -21.67
C PRO A 23 3.45 14.21 -20.31
N PRO A 24 2.45 13.89 -19.45
CA PRO A 24 2.39 14.43 -18.10
C PRO A 24 3.68 14.13 -17.32
N ARG A 25 4.15 15.12 -16.57
CA ARG A 25 5.30 14.93 -15.68
C ARG A 25 4.97 13.95 -14.57
N ARG A 26 5.96 13.16 -14.16
CA ARG A 26 5.82 12.28 -13.01
C ARG A 26 5.74 13.10 -11.73
N TYR A 27 5.16 12.49 -10.71
CA TYR A 27 5.15 13.08 -9.38
C TYR A 27 6.53 12.98 -8.74
N ASN A 28 6.97 14.01 -8.05
CA ASN A 28 7.92 13.94 -6.94
C ASN A 28 7.14 13.97 -5.59
N ASP A 29 7.83 13.83 -4.46
CA ASP A 29 7.22 13.82 -3.13
C ASP A 29 6.26 15.01 -2.91
N GLY A 30 6.71 16.24 -3.15
CA GLY A 30 5.90 17.44 -2.95
C GLY A 30 4.68 17.52 -3.87
N THR A 31 4.83 17.17 -5.14
CA THR A 31 3.71 17.14 -6.09
C THR A 31 2.73 16.01 -5.80
N LEU A 32 3.18 14.87 -5.28
CA LEU A 32 2.31 13.79 -4.84
C LEU A 32 1.52 14.19 -3.60
N ILE A 33 2.15 14.83 -2.60
CA ILE A 33 1.47 15.40 -1.43
C ILE A 33 0.42 16.44 -1.85
N SER A 34 0.77 17.29 -2.82
CA SER A 34 -0.16 18.26 -3.39
C SER A 34 -1.35 17.56 -4.09
N ALA A 35 -1.09 16.47 -4.83
CA ALA A 35 -2.13 15.66 -5.46
C ALA A 35 -3.02 14.96 -4.42
N MET A 36 -2.46 14.41 -3.35
CA MET A 36 -3.21 13.81 -2.24
C MET A 36 -4.12 14.82 -1.54
N THR A 37 -3.63 16.04 -1.34
CA THR A 37 -4.40 17.16 -0.76
C THR A 37 -5.53 17.60 -1.70
N ASN A 38 -5.26 17.63 -3.00
CA ASN A 38 -6.19 18.10 -4.03
C ASN A 38 -6.85 16.96 -4.82
N ILE A 39 -7.02 15.79 -4.19
CA ILE A 39 -7.47 14.58 -4.89
C ILE A 39 -8.86 14.74 -5.51
N HIS A 40 -9.69 15.66 -4.99
CA HIS A 40 -10.97 16.05 -5.57
C HIS A 40 -10.87 16.46 -7.05
N ARG A 41 -9.73 16.98 -7.52
CA ARG A 41 -9.53 17.35 -8.94
C ARG A 41 -9.58 16.15 -9.89
N PHE A 42 -9.33 14.95 -9.38
CA PHE A 42 -9.27 13.70 -10.14
C PHE A 42 -10.59 12.91 -10.09
N VAL A 43 -11.57 13.38 -9.32
CA VAL A 43 -12.91 12.78 -9.25
C VAL A 43 -13.85 13.51 -10.21
N THR A 44 -14.82 12.83 -10.82
CA THR A 44 -15.78 13.42 -11.76
C THR A 44 -17.07 13.85 -11.08
N ASN A 45 -17.60 13.05 -10.16
CA ASN A 45 -18.84 13.31 -9.44
C ASN A 45 -18.72 14.54 -8.52
N GLU A 46 -19.69 15.44 -8.60
CA GLU A 46 -19.70 16.71 -7.86
C GLU A 46 -19.91 16.55 -6.36
N ALA A 47 -20.73 15.59 -5.92
CA ALA A 47 -20.95 15.30 -4.50
C ALA A 47 -19.66 14.74 -3.86
N ASP A 48 -19.02 13.79 -4.53
CA ASP A 48 -17.76 13.19 -4.06
C ASP A 48 -16.61 14.21 -4.04
N ARG A 49 -16.55 15.10 -5.04
CA ARG A 49 -15.62 16.24 -5.07
C ARG A 49 -15.78 17.15 -3.86
N ARG A 50 -17.02 17.42 -3.46
CA ARG A 50 -17.31 18.28 -2.31
C ARG A 50 -16.79 17.67 -1.02
N ILE A 51 -17.10 16.39 -0.78
CA ILE A 51 -16.64 15.67 0.41
C ILE A 51 -15.11 15.68 0.47
N LEU A 52 -14.43 15.32 -0.63
CA LEU A 52 -12.96 15.31 -0.68
C LEU A 52 -12.32 16.70 -0.51
N ARG A 53 -13.04 17.78 -0.82
CA ARG A 53 -12.58 19.15 -0.58
C ARG A 53 -12.69 19.50 0.90
N ASP A 54 -13.83 19.16 1.51
CA ASP A 54 -14.13 19.44 2.91
C ASP A 54 -13.20 18.63 3.84
N THR A 55 -12.84 17.39 3.46
CA THR A 55 -11.88 16.54 4.21
C THR A 55 -10.41 16.84 3.92
N ARG A 56 -10.10 17.87 3.11
CA ARG A 56 -8.74 18.21 2.65
C ARG A 56 -7.99 17.06 1.96
N GLY A 57 -8.71 16.25 1.19
CA GLY A 57 -8.17 15.17 0.36
C GLY A 57 -7.99 13.85 1.11
N ILE A 58 -6.97 13.07 0.71
CA ILE A 58 -6.64 11.78 1.36
C ILE A 58 -5.46 11.93 2.32
N GLY A 59 -5.61 11.37 3.52
CA GLY A 59 -4.66 11.50 4.62
C GLY A 59 -4.62 12.91 5.21
N THR A 60 -4.02 13.04 6.39
CA THR A 60 -3.81 14.33 7.06
C THR A 60 -2.40 14.84 6.77
N GLU A 61 -2.15 16.14 6.96
CA GLU A 61 -0.83 16.74 6.74
C GLU A 61 0.30 15.97 7.43
N ARG A 62 0.02 15.44 8.64
CA ARG A 62 1.00 14.68 9.43
C ARG A 62 1.31 13.27 8.90
N THR A 63 0.44 12.69 8.07
CA THR A 63 0.58 11.28 7.65
C THR A 63 1.04 11.09 6.22
N ARG A 64 0.98 12.13 5.37
CA ARG A 64 1.27 12.00 3.93
C ARG A 64 2.73 11.63 3.66
N ASP A 65 3.68 12.30 4.30
CA ASP A 65 5.10 11.97 4.17
C ASP A 65 5.38 10.53 4.62
N ALA A 66 4.83 10.14 5.78
CA ALA A 66 5.01 8.79 6.32
C ALA A 66 4.43 7.70 5.41
N ILE A 67 3.31 7.97 4.74
CA ILE A 67 2.72 7.05 3.76
C ILE A 67 3.65 6.89 2.55
N ILE A 68 4.17 7.99 1.98
CA ILE A 68 5.07 7.95 0.83
C ILE A 68 6.35 7.17 1.18
N GLU A 69 6.94 7.43 2.35
CA GLU A 69 8.12 6.70 2.82
C GLU A 69 7.82 5.22 3.04
N THR A 70 6.64 4.88 3.54
CA THR A 70 6.20 3.47 3.67
C THR A 70 6.08 2.79 2.32
N LEU A 71 5.55 3.48 1.30
CA LEU A 71 5.44 2.95 -0.06
C LEU A 71 6.80 2.72 -0.72
N LYS A 72 7.76 3.62 -0.48
CA LYS A 72 9.16 3.45 -0.90
C LYS A 72 9.82 2.29 -0.17
N ALA A 73 9.70 2.23 1.15
CA ALA A 73 10.31 1.20 1.99
C ALA A 73 9.79 -0.21 1.68
N ARG A 74 8.51 -0.34 1.31
CA ARG A 74 7.91 -1.61 0.86
C ARG A 74 8.20 -1.95 -0.59
N GLY A 75 8.94 -1.11 -1.32
CA GLY A 75 9.33 -1.36 -2.70
C GLY A 75 8.23 -1.18 -3.73
N TYR A 76 7.14 -0.46 -3.42
CA TYR A 76 6.08 -0.15 -4.39
C TYR A 76 6.38 1.09 -5.24
N LEU A 77 7.18 2.00 -4.70
CA LEU A 77 7.66 3.20 -5.38
C LEU A 77 9.19 3.26 -5.33
N LYS A 78 9.80 3.78 -6.40
CA LYS A 78 11.23 4.10 -6.46
C LYS A 78 11.45 5.55 -6.87
N ALA A 79 12.41 6.20 -6.25
CA ALA A 79 12.83 7.55 -6.63
C ALA A 79 13.93 7.46 -7.69
N VAL A 80 13.70 8.06 -8.87
CA VAL A 80 14.67 8.14 -9.97
C VAL A 80 14.84 9.62 -10.31
N LYS A 81 16.04 10.16 -10.07
CA LYS A 81 16.35 11.59 -10.33
C LYS A 81 15.35 12.58 -9.71
N GLY A 82 14.82 12.25 -8.53
CA GLY A 82 13.83 13.09 -7.83
C GLY A 82 12.37 12.90 -8.27
N GLU A 83 12.11 12.03 -9.25
CA GLU A 83 10.75 11.63 -9.65
C GLU A 83 10.39 10.26 -9.05
N LEU A 84 9.12 10.06 -8.72
CA LEU A 84 8.54 8.83 -8.22
C LEU A 84 8.07 7.97 -9.39
N HIS A 85 8.56 6.73 -9.41
CA HIS A 85 8.15 5.72 -10.36
C HIS A 85 7.51 4.54 -9.61
N PRO A 86 6.37 4.03 -10.08
CA PRO A 86 5.89 2.74 -9.58
C PRO A 86 6.86 1.64 -9.99
N THR A 87 7.01 0.64 -9.11
CA THR A 87 7.73 -0.60 -9.41
C THR A 87 6.76 -1.62 -10.01
N ASP A 88 7.30 -2.71 -10.56
CA ASP A 88 6.47 -3.81 -11.08
C ASP A 88 5.58 -4.41 -9.98
N ALA A 89 6.10 -4.48 -8.75
CA ALA A 89 5.34 -4.86 -7.56
C ALA A 89 4.17 -3.90 -7.29
N GLY A 90 4.42 -2.60 -7.37
CA GLY A 90 3.39 -1.57 -7.15
C GLY A 90 2.29 -1.61 -8.21
N ILE A 91 2.66 -1.83 -9.47
CA ILE A 91 1.72 -1.96 -10.59
C ILE A 91 0.86 -3.22 -10.42
N GLU A 92 1.50 -4.38 -10.21
CA GLU A 92 0.81 -5.65 -10.01
C GLU A 92 -0.18 -5.57 -8.84
N LEU A 93 0.21 -4.93 -7.73
CA LEU A 93 -0.67 -4.74 -6.58
C LEU A 93 -1.93 -3.93 -6.94
N ILE A 94 -1.77 -2.77 -7.59
CA ILE A 94 -2.90 -1.88 -7.93
C ILE A 94 -3.80 -2.49 -9.01
N GLU A 95 -3.26 -3.30 -9.92
CA GLU A 95 -4.03 -3.99 -10.95
C GLU A 95 -4.90 -5.11 -10.39
N LYS A 96 -4.42 -5.82 -9.37
CA LYS A 96 -5.13 -6.95 -8.76
C LYS A 96 -6.06 -6.55 -7.61
N LEU A 97 -5.87 -5.37 -7.04
CA LEU A 97 -6.75 -4.87 -5.97
C LEU A 97 -8.17 -4.56 -6.49
N PRO A 98 -9.21 -4.81 -5.69
CA PRO A 98 -10.57 -4.41 -6.01
C PRO A 98 -10.66 -2.90 -6.24
N PRO A 99 -11.47 -2.44 -7.20
CA PRO A 99 -11.57 -1.03 -7.56
C PRO A 99 -11.94 -0.14 -6.37
N GLU A 100 -12.72 -0.65 -5.43
CA GLU A 100 -13.17 0.07 -4.23
C GLU A 100 -12.01 0.46 -3.32
N LEU A 101 -10.93 -0.34 -3.28
CA LEU A 101 -9.75 -0.09 -2.45
C LEU A 101 -8.76 0.90 -3.05
N ARG A 102 -8.87 1.17 -4.37
CA ARG A 102 -8.05 2.15 -5.08
C ARG A 102 -8.82 3.44 -5.42
N ASP A 103 -10.09 3.52 -5.03
CA ASP A 103 -10.93 4.69 -5.23
C ASP A 103 -10.79 5.68 -4.04
N PRO A 104 -10.31 6.91 -4.27
CA PRO A 104 -10.21 7.91 -3.21
C PRO A 104 -11.58 8.30 -2.61
N VAL A 105 -12.69 8.09 -3.34
CA VAL A 105 -14.04 8.38 -2.84
C VAL A 105 -14.42 7.47 -1.68
N THR A 106 -14.00 6.20 -1.70
CA THR A 106 -14.24 5.26 -0.59
C THR A 106 -13.69 5.82 0.73
N THR A 107 -12.49 6.43 0.69
CA THR A 107 -11.89 7.09 1.86
C THR A 107 -12.73 8.28 2.32
N ALA A 108 -13.23 9.09 1.39
CA ALA A 108 -14.08 10.24 1.69
C ALA A 108 -15.38 9.85 2.40
N LYS A 109 -16.00 8.74 1.97
CA LYS A 109 -17.23 8.20 2.58
C LYS A 109 -16.99 7.76 4.03
N TRP A 110 -15.83 7.20 4.34
CA TRP A 110 -15.49 6.84 5.72
C TRP A 110 -15.29 8.07 6.60
N GLU A 111 -14.56 9.08 6.12
CA GLU A 111 -14.39 10.34 6.86
C GLU A 111 -15.74 11.02 7.15
N MET A 112 -16.67 10.99 6.18
CA MET A 112 -18.04 11.48 6.40
C MET A 112 -18.78 10.67 7.47
N ALA A 113 -18.71 9.34 7.42
CA ALA A 113 -19.35 8.49 8.42
C ALA A 113 -18.77 8.72 9.83
N LEU A 114 -17.45 8.87 9.93
CA LEU A 114 -16.76 9.23 11.18
C LEU A 114 -17.18 10.62 11.69
N GLY A 115 -17.38 11.59 10.80
CA GLY A 115 -17.95 12.89 11.12
C GLY A 115 -19.37 12.80 11.69
N LEU A 116 -20.24 12.00 11.07
CA LEU A 116 -21.60 11.77 11.57
C LEU A 116 -21.61 11.10 12.96
N ILE A 117 -20.66 10.22 13.24
CA ILE A 117 -20.48 9.63 14.58
C ILE A 117 -20.06 10.71 15.58
N ALA A 118 -19.09 11.56 15.23
CA ALA A 118 -18.64 12.64 16.09
C ALA A 118 -19.76 13.65 16.41
N GLU A 119 -20.68 13.87 15.47
CA GLU A 119 -21.88 14.70 15.65
C GLU A 119 -23.04 13.99 16.38
N GLY A 120 -22.89 12.70 16.72
CA GLY A 120 -23.94 11.90 17.35
C GLY A 120 -25.12 11.55 16.41
N LYS A 121 -24.97 11.76 15.10
CA LYS A 121 -25.99 11.49 14.06
C LYS A 121 -25.93 10.07 13.51
N MET A 122 -24.89 9.31 13.83
CA MET A 122 -24.73 7.91 13.47
C MET A 122 -24.22 7.11 14.67
N PRO A 123 -24.84 5.97 15.03
CA PRO A 123 -24.27 5.06 16.02
C PRO A 123 -22.96 4.44 15.50
N ALA A 124 -21.92 4.42 16.34
CA ALA A 124 -20.65 3.79 15.98
C ALA A 124 -20.81 2.30 15.59
N ALA A 125 -21.72 1.58 16.24
CA ALA A 125 -22.03 0.19 15.93
C ALA A 125 -22.49 -0.03 14.48
N SER A 126 -23.21 0.94 13.90
CA SER A 126 -23.66 0.88 12.50
C SER A 126 -22.50 0.98 11.53
N PHE A 127 -21.50 1.80 11.85
CA PHE A 127 -20.29 1.91 11.05
C PHE A 127 -19.42 0.65 11.19
N ASP A 128 -19.27 0.12 12.40
CA ASP A 128 -18.53 -1.13 12.63
C ASP A 128 -19.12 -2.30 11.83
N ASP A 129 -20.45 -2.46 11.83
CA ASP A 129 -21.12 -3.50 11.06
C ASP A 129 -20.92 -3.31 9.54
N MET A 130 -20.97 -2.07 9.06
CA MET A 130 -20.68 -1.75 7.66
C MET A 130 -19.26 -2.13 7.26
N ILE A 131 -18.26 -1.74 8.07
CA ILE A 131 -16.85 -2.06 7.82
C ILE A 131 -16.62 -3.57 7.85
N ARG A 132 -17.20 -4.29 8.83
CA ARG A 132 -17.10 -5.76 8.91
C ARG A 132 -17.65 -6.45 7.68
N LYS A 133 -18.84 -6.07 7.23
CA LYS A 133 -19.48 -6.63 6.02
C LYS A 133 -18.62 -6.38 4.79
N MET A 134 -18.11 -5.16 4.63
CA MET A 134 -17.23 -4.80 3.52
C MET A 134 -15.91 -5.57 3.57
N CYS A 135 -15.28 -5.74 4.75
CA CYS A 135 -14.08 -6.55 4.90
C CYS A 135 -14.32 -8.02 4.52
N CYS A 136 -15.42 -8.61 4.97
CA CYS A 136 -15.78 -9.98 4.58
C CYS A 136 -15.94 -10.11 3.06
N ALA A 137 -16.69 -9.20 2.43
CA ALA A 137 -16.90 -9.19 0.98
C ALA A 137 -15.58 -9.02 0.20
N LEU A 138 -14.70 -8.12 0.65
CA LEU A 138 -13.39 -7.91 0.02
C LEU A 138 -12.49 -9.14 0.16
N VAL A 139 -12.44 -9.76 1.34
CA VAL A 139 -11.67 -10.99 1.56
C VAL A 139 -12.20 -12.11 0.68
N ASP A 140 -13.52 -12.28 0.62
CA ASP A 140 -14.15 -13.28 -0.23
C ASP A 140 -13.86 -13.06 -1.71
N GLY A 141 -13.93 -11.81 -2.18
CA GLY A 141 -13.57 -11.43 -3.56
C GLY A 141 -12.10 -11.66 -3.89
N MET A 142 -11.22 -11.57 -2.90
CA MET A 142 -9.77 -11.74 -3.09
C MET A 142 -9.28 -13.18 -2.99
N LYS A 143 -10.08 -14.13 -2.49
CA LYS A 143 -9.68 -15.54 -2.33
C LYS A 143 -9.21 -16.21 -3.62
N GLY A 144 -9.68 -15.76 -4.78
CA GLY A 144 -9.29 -16.29 -6.10
C GLY A 144 -8.21 -15.48 -6.82
N VAL A 145 -7.78 -14.34 -6.28
CA VAL A 145 -6.85 -13.43 -6.95
C VAL A 145 -5.43 -13.94 -6.80
N LYS A 146 -4.79 -14.25 -7.92
CA LYS A 146 -3.39 -14.66 -7.98
C LYS A 146 -2.52 -13.43 -8.27
N PHE A 147 -1.52 -13.23 -7.41
CA PHE A 147 -0.49 -12.23 -7.61
C PHE A 147 0.73 -12.86 -8.29
N ASP A 148 1.34 -12.13 -9.20
CA ASP A 148 2.63 -12.52 -9.75
C ASP A 148 3.76 -12.24 -8.74
N LEU A 149 4.14 -13.28 -7.99
CA LEU A 149 5.19 -13.20 -6.98
C LEU A 149 6.55 -12.81 -7.55
N SER A 150 6.81 -13.07 -8.84
CA SER A 150 8.06 -12.69 -9.49
C SER A 150 8.20 -11.16 -9.59
N LYS A 151 7.09 -10.46 -9.85
CA LYS A 151 7.03 -9.00 -9.89
C LYS A 151 6.97 -8.35 -8.52
N MET A 152 6.41 -9.05 -7.52
CA MET A 152 6.27 -8.53 -6.15
C MET A 152 7.58 -8.48 -5.35
N GLY A 153 8.73 -8.75 -5.98
CA GLY A 153 10.02 -8.69 -5.30
C GLY A 153 10.17 -9.79 -4.25
N ALA A 154 9.43 -10.90 -4.38
CA ALA A 154 9.79 -12.15 -3.75
C ALA A 154 11.07 -12.66 -4.43
N GLN A 155 12.20 -12.02 -4.13
CA GLN A 155 13.47 -12.70 -4.21
C GLN A 155 13.29 -13.93 -3.33
N GLN A 156 13.22 -15.09 -3.98
CA GLN A 156 13.74 -16.29 -3.36
C GLN A 156 15.15 -15.88 -2.96
N ASP A 157 15.37 -15.56 -1.69
CA ASP A 157 16.70 -15.59 -1.13
C ASP A 157 17.25 -16.95 -1.58
N ALA A 158 18.16 -16.96 -2.55
CA ALA A 158 18.78 -18.20 -3.03
C ALA A 158 19.50 -18.94 -1.88
N ASP A 159 19.71 -18.23 -0.76
CA ASP A 159 20.26 -18.71 0.50
C ASP A 159 19.22 -18.99 1.61
N ALA A 160 17.94 -18.60 1.45
CA ALA A 160 16.89 -19.06 2.36
C ALA A 160 16.49 -20.48 1.97
N LYS A 161 17.15 -21.46 2.59
CA LYS A 161 16.76 -22.87 2.53
C LYS A 161 15.23 -22.98 2.67
N PRO A 162 14.54 -23.76 1.82
CA PRO A 162 13.10 -23.93 1.89
C PRO A 162 12.71 -24.23 3.33
N ARG A 163 11.74 -23.48 3.85
CA ARG A 163 11.27 -23.61 5.23
C ARG A 163 10.73 -25.03 5.37
N SER A 164 11.53 -25.93 5.92
CA SER A 164 11.19 -27.34 6.10
C SER A 164 9.80 -27.44 6.73
N GLU A 165 8.94 -28.28 6.15
CA GLU A 165 7.60 -28.53 6.68
C GLU A 165 7.66 -28.87 8.17
N ILE A 166 6.69 -28.34 8.92
CA ILE A 166 6.59 -28.58 10.35
C ILE A 166 6.04 -29.99 10.54
N ASP A 167 6.86 -30.87 11.11
CA ASP A 167 6.48 -32.24 11.42
C ASP A 167 6.09 -32.32 12.89
N GLN A 168 4.78 -32.29 13.14
CA GLN A 168 4.21 -32.32 14.48
C GLN A 168 4.35 -33.69 15.16
N SER A 169 4.70 -34.74 14.39
CA SER A 169 4.87 -36.11 14.91
C SER A 169 6.24 -36.34 15.57
N LEU A 170 7.16 -35.38 15.47
CA LEU A 170 8.51 -35.53 16.01
C LEU A 170 8.55 -35.43 17.54
N PRO A 171 9.29 -36.32 18.22
CA PRO A 171 9.52 -36.25 19.66
C PRO A 171 10.05 -34.87 20.07
N GLY A 172 9.38 -34.25 21.05
CA GLY A 172 9.76 -32.92 21.53
C GLY A 172 9.07 -31.76 20.79
N HIS A 173 8.22 -32.01 19.78
CA HIS A 173 7.33 -30.96 19.27
C HIS A 173 6.37 -30.47 20.36
N GLY A 174 6.18 -29.16 20.46
CA GLY A 174 5.26 -28.53 21.43
C GLY A 174 5.84 -28.37 22.84
N VAL A 175 6.98 -28.98 23.16
CA VAL A 175 7.63 -28.86 24.48
C VAL A 175 8.24 -27.48 24.64
N ALA A 176 8.23 -26.93 25.86
CA ALA A 176 8.91 -25.67 26.16
C ALA A 176 10.42 -25.78 25.87
N CYS A 177 10.99 -24.76 25.23
CA CYS A 177 12.39 -24.73 24.88
C CYS A 177 13.25 -24.75 26.14
N PRO A 178 14.14 -25.74 26.32
CA PRO A 178 14.95 -25.87 27.53
C PRO A 178 15.98 -24.75 27.68
N LYS A 179 16.32 -24.04 26.59
CA LYS A 179 17.30 -22.95 26.62
C LYS A 179 16.71 -21.61 27.02
N CYS A 180 15.52 -21.26 26.53
CA CYS A 180 14.95 -19.93 26.76
C CYS A 180 13.69 -19.93 27.63
N GLY A 181 13.04 -21.08 27.84
CA GLY A 181 11.78 -21.22 28.59
C GLY A 181 10.56 -20.49 27.99
N LYS A 182 10.76 -19.57 27.04
CA LYS A 182 9.74 -18.71 26.44
C LYS A 182 9.18 -19.24 25.12
N GLY A 183 10.01 -19.96 24.35
CA GLY A 183 9.61 -20.54 23.07
C GLY A 183 9.21 -22.00 23.20
N THR A 184 8.52 -22.52 22.21
CA THR A 184 8.14 -23.94 22.07
C THR A 184 8.98 -24.60 20.97
N MET A 185 9.28 -25.88 21.13
CA MET A 185 10.07 -26.64 20.18
C MET A 185 9.21 -27.05 18.98
N THR A 186 9.67 -26.72 17.77
CA THR A 186 8.96 -26.99 16.51
C THR A 186 9.71 -28.06 15.73
N GLY A 187 9.06 -29.21 15.47
CA GLY A 187 9.62 -30.30 14.69
C GLY A 187 9.73 -29.94 13.21
N ARG A 188 10.84 -30.34 12.59
CA ARG A 188 11.18 -30.08 11.19
C ARG A 188 11.87 -31.30 10.60
N ARG A 189 11.44 -31.68 9.39
CA ARG A 189 12.12 -32.70 8.59
C ARG A 189 12.86 -32.03 7.44
N LEU A 190 14.17 -32.18 7.39
CA LEU A 190 14.98 -31.63 6.30
C LEU A 190 14.82 -32.48 5.03
N ALA A 191 15.07 -31.88 3.87
CA ALA A 191 15.12 -32.59 2.59
C ALA A 191 16.15 -33.74 2.57
N SER A 192 17.17 -33.67 3.43
CA SER A 192 18.16 -34.75 3.64
C SER A 192 17.63 -35.94 4.47
N GLY A 193 16.36 -35.92 4.89
CA GLY A 193 15.76 -36.95 5.75
C GLY A 193 16.05 -36.79 7.24
N LYS A 194 17.01 -35.92 7.62
CA LYS A 194 17.35 -35.65 9.02
C LYS A 194 16.21 -34.92 9.73
N LYS A 195 15.94 -35.32 10.96
CA LYS A 195 14.87 -34.76 11.81
C LYS A 195 15.49 -33.85 12.87
N LEU A 196 14.86 -32.71 13.12
CA LEU A 196 15.27 -31.80 14.17
C LEU A 196 14.07 -31.11 14.80
N VAL A 197 14.24 -30.61 16.02
CA VAL A 197 13.32 -29.69 16.68
C VAL A 197 14.04 -28.38 16.98
N SER A 198 13.45 -27.25 16.60
CA SER A 198 14.02 -25.91 16.76
C SER A 198 13.10 -24.99 17.58
N CYS A 199 13.66 -24.10 18.38
CA CYS A 199 12.87 -23.13 19.16
C CYS A 199 12.06 -22.18 18.27
N SER A 200 10.76 -21.99 18.58
CA SER A 200 9.85 -21.09 17.85
C SER A 200 10.18 -19.60 18.03
N ALA A 201 10.98 -19.24 19.03
CA ALA A 201 11.44 -17.88 19.27
C ALA A 201 12.68 -17.48 18.42
N TYR A 202 13.00 -18.19 17.34
CA TYR A 202 14.02 -17.77 16.37
C TYR A 202 13.60 -16.43 15.72
N PRO A 203 14.53 -15.47 15.50
CA PRO A 203 15.99 -15.53 15.66
C PRO A 203 16.51 -15.24 17.07
N ALA A 204 15.66 -14.84 18.03
CA ALA A 204 16.05 -14.52 19.40
C ALA A 204 16.57 -15.74 20.18
N CYS A 205 16.10 -16.95 19.86
CA CYS A 205 16.62 -18.21 20.41
C CYS A 205 16.97 -19.20 19.28
N LYS A 206 18.27 -19.50 19.13
CA LYS A 206 18.80 -20.43 18.11
C LYS A 206 18.96 -21.87 18.60
N HIS A 207 18.21 -22.28 19.63
CA HIS A 207 18.31 -23.65 20.16
C HIS A 207 17.70 -24.66 19.17
N THR A 208 18.42 -25.76 18.94
CA THR A 208 18.02 -26.85 18.04
C THR A 208 18.52 -28.16 18.60
N THR A 209 17.66 -29.19 18.59
CA THR A 209 17.99 -30.56 18.99
C THR A 209 17.75 -31.46 17.80
N TRP A 210 18.70 -32.34 17.50
CA TRP A 210 18.58 -33.33 16.44
C TRP A 210 17.91 -34.58 16.98
N ILE A 211 17.09 -35.22 16.14
CA ILE A 211 16.40 -36.47 16.47
C ILE A 211 16.96 -37.53 15.53
N ASP A 212 17.52 -38.58 16.11
CA ASP A 212 18.04 -39.75 15.38
C ASP A 212 16.91 -40.57 14.72
#